data_AF-A0A845QZJ9-F1
#
_entry.id   AF-A0A845QZJ9-F1
#
_cell.length_a   1.000
_cell.length_b   1.000
_cell.length_c   1.000
_cell.angle_alpha   90.00
_cell.angle_beta   90.00
_cell.angle_gamma   90.00
#
_symmetry.space_group_name_H-M   'P 1'
#
loop_
_entity.id
_entity.type
_entity.pdbx_description
1 polymer ?
#
loop_
_entity_poly.entity_id
_entity_poly.type
_entity_poly.pdbx_seq_one_letter_code
_entity_poly.pdbx_strand_id
1 'polypeptide(L)'
;MKMKKLVSLLSLVLLGGSLLFSGCGETKSENTYHIGISQLVEHPALDDARRGFEDGLKELGVDAEIDYQNATGEIPNTVSISEKFKKDNVDLIYAIATPAAQSAKQVTSDIPVLFSAVTDPVKS
;
A
#
# COMPACT_ATOMS: atom_id res chain seq x y z
N MET A 1 40.67 -0.84 40.08
CA MET A 1 40.56 -1.65 38.85
C MET A 1 41.68 -2.70 38.92
N LYS A 2 41.44 -4.00 39.09
CA LYS A 2 41.54 -4.94 37.94
C LYS A 2 41.16 -6.41 38.24
N MET A 3 40.51 -6.76 39.35
CA MET A 3 40.23 -8.19 39.67
C MET A 3 38.77 -8.57 39.93
N LYS A 4 37.81 -7.65 39.75
CA LYS A 4 36.36 -7.96 39.89
C LYS A 4 35.58 -8.02 38.56
N LYS A 5 36.23 -7.71 37.44
CA LYS A 5 35.61 -7.71 36.09
C LYS A 5 35.88 -8.97 35.27
N LEU A 6 36.75 -9.89 35.73
CA LEU A 6 37.11 -11.09 34.98
C LEU A 6 36.21 -12.31 35.26
N VAL A 7 35.45 -12.32 36.36
CA VAL A 7 34.56 -13.43 36.74
C VAL A 7 33.17 -13.30 36.12
N SER A 8 32.81 -12.12 35.61
CA SER A 8 31.50 -11.87 34.99
C SER A 8 31.42 -12.30 33.51
N LEU A 9 32.52 -12.76 32.91
CA LEU A 9 32.62 -12.92 31.45
C LEU A 9 32.75 -14.39 30.98
N LEU A 10 32.65 -15.38 31.88
CA LEU A 10 32.97 -16.78 31.52
C LEU A 10 31.94 -17.84 31.93
N SER A 11 30.78 -17.48 32.47
CA SER A 11 29.85 -18.47 33.07
C SER A 11 28.43 -18.49 32.50
N LEU A 12 28.16 -17.83 31.37
CA LEU A 12 26.83 -17.90 30.74
C LEU A 12 26.87 -18.06 29.22
N VAL A 13 27.84 -18.85 28.71
CA VAL A 13 27.94 -19.21 27.28
C VAL A 13 27.82 -20.73 27.06
N LEU A 14 27.70 -21.56 28.10
CA LEU A 14 27.86 -23.00 27.94
C LEU A 14 26.86 -23.86 28.72
N LEU A 15 25.55 -23.61 28.60
CA LEU A 15 24.57 -24.63 29.00
C LEU A 15 23.29 -24.60 28.15
N GLY A 16 23.24 -25.53 27.18
CA GLY A 16 22.02 -26.14 26.64
C GLY A 16 21.16 -25.25 25.74
N GLY A 17 21.17 -25.35 24.41
CA GLY A 17 21.22 -26.59 23.64
C GLY A 17 19.84 -27.21 23.46
N SER A 18 18.88 -26.43 22.96
CA SER A 18 17.64 -26.89 22.33
C SER A 18 16.92 -25.67 21.75
N LEU A 19 16.25 -25.81 20.60
CA LEU A 19 15.60 -24.78 19.77
C LEU A 19 16.43 -24.27 18.58
N LEU A 20 16.82 -25.18 17.69
CA LEU A 20 16.99 -24.84 16.27
C LEU A 20 15.87 -25.52 15.48
N PHE A 21 14.65 -25.05 15.71
CA PHE A 21 13.55 -25.18 14.78
C PHE A 21 13.02 -23.77 14.52
N SER A 22 13.90 -22.89 14.01
CA SER A 22 13.45 -21.63 13.41
C SER A 22 12.88 -22.00 12.04
N GLY A 23 11.60 -22.34 12.06
CA GLY A 23 10.80 -22.38 10.85
C GLY A 23 10.97 -21.07 10.10
N CYS A 24 11.02 -21.19 8.77
CA CYS A 24 10.67 -20.12 7.86
C CYS A 24 9.22 -19.72 8.17
N GLY A 25 9.02 -18.91 9.21
CA GLY A 25 7.83 -18.11 9.34
C GLY A 25 8.00 -16.99 8.34
N GLU A 26 7.24 -17.04 7.24
CA GLU A 26 6.85 -15.81 6.57
C GLU A 26 6.29 -14.90 7.65
N THR A 27 7.07 -13.91 8.06
CA THR A 27 6.54 -12.76 8.78
C THR A 27 5.70 -12.01 7.77
N LYS A 28 4.46 -12.47 7.57
CA LYS A 28 3.40 -11.62 7.02
C LYS A 28 3.35 -10.41 7.94
N SER A 29 3.89 -9.30 7.46
CA SER A 29 3.71 -7.99 8.05
C SER A 29 2.21 -7.79 8.25
N GLU A 30 1.73 -7.84 9.48
CA GLU A 30 0.31 -7.65 9.88
C GLU A 30 -0.18 -6.20 9.71
N ASN A 31 0.43 -5.42 8.84
CA ASN A 31 -0.08 -4.09 8.52
C ASN A 31 -0.99 -4.23 7.30
N THR A 32 -2.29 -4.22 7.55
CA THR A 32 -3.31 -4.03 6.51
C THR A 32 -3.10 -2.67 5.86
N TYR A 33 -2.88 -2.63 4.56
CA TYR A 33 -2.73 -1.38 3.81
C TYR A 33 -4.11 -0.80 3.46
N HIS A 34 -4.33 0.47 3.72
CA HIS A 34 -5.55 1.15 3.30
C HIS A 34 -5.33 1.77 1.92
N ILE A 35 -6.08 1.31 0.91
CA ILE A 35 -5.89 1.74 -0.48
C ILE A 35 -7.19 2.37 -1.00
N GLY A 36 -7.10 3.63 -1.43
CA GLY A 36 -8.20 4.31 -2.11
C GLY A 36 -8.12 4.09 -3.62
N ILE A 37 -9.20 3.60 -4.25
CA ILE A 37 -9.31 3.49 -5.70
C ILE A 37 -10.26 4.57 -6.22
N SER A 38 -9.76 5.47 -7.07
CA SER A 38 -10.56 6.52 -7.74
C SER A 38 -10.71 6.16 -9.22
N GLN A 39 -11.93 5.82 -9.64
CA GLN A 39 -12.24 5.51 -11.03
C GLN A 39 -13.17 6.56 -11.62
N LEU A 40 -12.85 7.06 -12.82
CA LEU A 40 -13.67 8.09 -13.46
C LEU A 40 -15.10 7.62 -13.71
N VAL A 41 -15.28 6.47 -14.35
CA VAL A 41 -16.59 5.96 -14.80
C VAL A 41 -16.55 4.43 -14.89
N GLU A 42 -17.69 3.78 -14.75
CA GLU A 42 -17.80 2.34 -15.05
C GLU A 42 -17.69 2.11 -16.56
N HIS A 43 -16.72 1.28 -16.95
CA HIS A 43 -16.50 0.88 -18.34
C HIS A 43 -15.63 -0.38 -18.32
N PRO A 44 -15.88 -1.39 -19.19
CA PRO A 44 -15.21 -2.69 -19.11
C PRO A 44 -13.68 -2.61 -18.94
N ALA A 45 -13.01 -1.77 -19.74
CA ALA A 45 -11.56 -1.60 -19.67
C ALA A 45 -11.06 -0.99 -18.34
N LEU A 46 -11.82 -0.08 -17.74
CA LEU A 46 -11.45 0.55 -16.46
C LEU A 46 -11.74 -0.43 -15.31
N ASP A 47 -12.84 -1.17 -15.41
CA ASP A 47 -13.19 -2.21 -14.44
C ASP A 47 -12.17 -3.36 -14.46
N ASP A 48 -11.66 -3.73 -15.64
CA ASP A 48 -10.56 -4.68 -15.80
C ASP A 48 -9.28 -4.19 -15.12
N ALA A 49 -8.95 -2.90 -15.27
CA ALA A 49 -7.79 -2.31 -14.61
C ALA A 49 -7.91 -2.31 -13.08
N ARG A 50 -9.14 -2.14 -12.55
CA ARG A 50 -9.42 -2.27 -11.11
C ARG A 50 -9.30 -3.72 -10.65
N ARG A 51 -9.99 -4.65 -11.31
CA ARG A 51 -9.96 -6.07 -10.97
C ARG A 51 -8.56 -6.64 -11.01
N GLY A 52 -7.79 -6.35 -12.06
CA GLY A 52 -6.40 -6.81 -12.19
C GLY A 52 -5.50 -6.28 -11.07
N PHE A 53 -5.72 -5.06 -10.58
CA PHE A 53 -5.01 -4.53 -9.42
C PHE A 53 -5.39 -5.29 -8.14
N GLU A 54 -6.69 -5.46 -7.87
CA GLU A 54 -7.18 -6.21 -6.70
C GLU A 54 -6.71 -7.67 -6.71
N ASP A 55 -6.72 -8.33 -7.87
CA ASP A 55 -6.28 -9.70 -8.02
C ASP A 55 -4.75 -9.83 -7.85
N GLY A 56 -3.98 -8.87 -8.36
CA GLY A 56 -2.53 -8.82 -8.15
C GLY A 56 -2.17 -8.67 -6.67
N LEU A 57 -2.89 -7.84 -5.91
CA LEU A 57 -2.69 -7.73 -4.46
C LEU A 57 -2.95 -9.07 -3.75
N LYS A 58 -4.02 -9.77 -4.12
CA LYS A 58 -4.36 -11.09 -3.56
C LYS A 58 -3.31 -12.15 -3.91
N GLU A 59 -2.86 -12.19 -5.17
CA GLU A 59 -1.85 -13.15 -5.63
C GLU A 59 -0.52 -12.97 -4.88
N LEU A 60 -0.14 -11.73 -4.61
CA LEU A 60 1.04 -11.39 -3.82
C LEU A 60 0.85 -11.59 -2.31
N GLY A 61 -0.36 -11.94 -1.87
CA GLY A 61 -0.69 -12.10 -0.45
C GLY A 61 -0.62 -10.81 0.36
N VAL A 62 -0.80 -9.65 -0.31
CA VAL A 62 -0.85 -8.33 0.34
C VAL A 62 -2.20 -8.17 1.02
N ASP A 63 -2.17 -7.89 2.32
CA ASP A 63 -3.37 -7.58 3.09
C ASP A 63 -3.73 -6.10 2.87
N ALA A 64 -4.87 -5.85 2.22
CA ALA A 64 -5.30 -4.51 1.85
C ALA A 64 -6.80 -4.31 2.08
N GLU A 65 -7.15 -3.20 2.71
CA GLU A 65 -8.51 -2.69 2.79
C GLU A 65 -8.72 -1.69 1.64
N ILE A 66 -9.61 -2.06 0.70
CA ILE A 66 -9.89 -1.27 -0.50
C ILE A 66 -11.10 -0.38 -0.27
N ASP A 67 -10.93 0.93 -0.45
CA ASP A 67 -12.01 1.89 -0.59
C ASP A 67 -12.16 2.32 -2.06
N TYR A 68 -13.10 1.69 -2.76
CA TYR A 68 -13.39 1.99 -4.15
C TYR A 68 -14.46 3.08 -4.28
N GLN A 69 -14.12 4.13 -5.05
CA GLN A 69 -14.99 5.25 -5.35
C GLN A 69 -15.07 5.48 -6.87
N ASN A 70 -16.29 5.63 -7.37
CA ASN A 70 -16.56 5.95 -8.78
C ASN A 70 -17.03 7.40 -8.91
N ALA A 71 -16.42 8.15 -9.82
CA ALA A 71 -16.75 9.55 -10.07
C ALA A 71 -17.96 9.74 -11.00
N THR A 72 -18.54 8.65 -11.50
CA THR A 72 -19.73 8.58 -12.36
C THR A 72 -19.62 9.43 -13.62
N GLY A 73 -18.42 9.54 -14.19
CA GLY A 73 -18.10 10.35 -15.36
C GLY A 73 -17.83 11.83 -15.07
N GLU A 74 -18.01 12.28 -13.83
CA GLU A 74 -17.90 13.69 -13.46
C GLU A 74 -16.50 14.02 -12.92
N ILE A 75 -15.77 14.85 -13.66
CA ILE A 75 -14.40 15.26 -13.27
C ILE A 75 -14.37 15.92 -11.87
N PRO A 76 -15.31 16.82 -11.49
CA PRO A 76 -15.31 17.39 -10.14
C PRO A 76 -15.36 16.34 -9.02
N ASN A 77 -16.05 15.21 -9.24
CA ASN A 77 -16.13 14.13 -8.27
C ASN A 77 -14.76 13.47 -8.06
N THR A 78 -13.91 13.37 -9.09
CA THR A 78 -12.55 12.83 -8.94
C THR A 78 -11.68 13.65 -7.98
N VAL A 79 -11.92 14.97 -7.89
CA VAL A 79 -11.25 15.86 -6.92
C VAL A 79 -11.77 15.57 -5.53
N SER A 80 -13.09 15.56 -5.32
CA SER A 80 -13.69 15.28 -4.01
C SER A 80 -13.32 13.89 -3.47
N ILE A 81 -13.23 12.88 -4.34
CA ILE A 81 -12.75 11.54 -4.00
C ILE A 81 -11.28 11.59 -3.55
N SER A 82 -10.43 12.33 -4.26
CA SER A 82 -9.02 12.47 -3.89
C SER A 82 -8.84 13.22 -2.56
N GLU A 83 -9.67 14.24 -2.30
CA GLU A 83 -9.71 14.95 -1.02
C GLU A 83 -10.15 14.05 0.14
N LYS A 84 -11.16 13.18 -0.10
CA LYS A 84 -11.56 12.14 0.84
C LYS A 84 -10.38 11.23 1.19
N PHE A 85 -9.71 10.66 0.18
CA PHE A 85 -8.58 9.76 0.41
C PHE A 85 -7.42 10.43 1.15
N LYS A 86 -7.15 11.71 0.86
CA LYS A 86 -6.18 12.49 1.63
C LYS A 86 -6.60 12.66 3.08
N LYS A 87 -7.87 13.01 3.34
CA LYS A 87 -8.41 13.17 4.69
C LYS A 87 -8.37 11.86 5.48
N ASP A 88 -8.65 10.75 4.81
CA ASP A 88 -8.67 9.42 5.40
C ASP A 88 -7.25 8.85 5.59
N ASN A 89 -6.21 9.55 5.10
CA ASN A 89 -4.80 9.16 5.18
C ASN A 89 -4.55 7.75 4.66
N VAL A 90 -5.11 7.42 3.49
CA VAL A 90 -4.83 6.14 2.83
C VAL A 90 -3.33 6.01 2.50
N ASP A 91 -2.83 4.78 2.48
CA ASP A 91 -1.42 4.47 2.20
C ASP A 91 -1.08 4.60 0.70
N LEU A 92 -2.08 4.47 -0.17
CA LEU A 92 -1.94 4.55 -1.63
C LEU A 92 -3.25 5.04 -2.25
N ILE A 93 -3.14 5.90 -3.26
CA ILE A 93 -4.25 6.17 -4.19
C ILE A 93 -3.96 5.46 -5.51
N TYR A 94 -4.85 4.56 -5.93
CA TYR A 94 -4.86 4.00 -7.28
C TYR A 94 -5.89 4.74 -8.13
N ALA A 95 -5.41 5.53 -9.10
CA ALA A 95 -6.25 6.38 -9.94
C ALA A 95 -6.40 5.81 -11.35
N ILE A 96 -7.65 5.60 -11.77
CA ILE A 96 -7.99 4.97 -13.05
C ILE A 96 -8.60 6.01 -13.99
N ALA A 97 -7.93 6.18 -15.14
CA ALA A 97 -8.13 7.24 -16.15
C ALA A 97 -7.45 8.59 -15.83
N THR A 98 -7.13 9.34 -16.89
CA THR A 98 -6.39 10.62 -16.80
C THR A 98 -6.98 11.62 -15.80
N PRO A 99 -8.30 11.90 -15.76
CA PRO A 99 -8.83 12.88 -14.81
C PRO A 99 -8.67 12.46 -13.35
N ALA A 100 -8.79 11.16 -13.04
CA ALA A 100 -8.58 10.67 -11.68
C ALA A 100 -7.11 10.82 -11.25
N ALA A 101 -6.17 10.52 -12.15
CA ALA A 101 -4.74 10.65 -11.89
C ALA A 101 -4.33 12.12 -11.67
N GLN A 102 -4.86 13.04 -12.50
CA GLN A 102 -4.65 14.47 -12.38
C GLN A 102 -5.15 15.01 -11.03
N SER A 103 -6.38 14.66 -10.65
CA SER A 103 -6.98 15.07 -9.39
C SER A 103 -6.20 14.56 -8.19
N ALA A 104 -5.80 13.28 -8.18
CA ALA A 104 -4.97 12.72 -7.11
C ALA A 104 -3.62 13.46 -7.00
N LYS A 105 -2.95 13.71 -8.13
CA LYS A 105 -1.68 14.44 -8.18
C LYS A 105 -1.80 15.90 -7.70
N GLN A 106 -2.92 16.55 -8.00
CA GLN A 106 -3.19 17.92 -7.56
C GLN A 106 -3.43 17.99 -6.04
N VAL A 107 -4.16 17.01 -5.48
CA VAL A 107 -4.61 17.05 -4.09
C VAL A 107 -3.51 16.65 -3.10
N THR A 108 -2.61 15.75 -3.47
CA THR A 108 -1.57 15.24 -2.55
C THR A 108 -0.20 15.08 -3.20
N SER A 109 0.83 15.47 -2.45
CA SER A 109 2.24 15.17 -2.70
C SER A 109 2.80 14.08 -1.78
N ASP A 110 2.05 13.71 -0.75
CA ASP A 110 2.55 12.95 0.39
C ASP A 110 2.10 11.49 0.33
N ILE A 111 0.91 11.25 -0.20
CA ILE A 111 0.38 9.90 -0.44
C ILE A 111 0.86 9.45 -1.83
N PRO A 112 1.48 8.27 -1.94
CA PRO A 112 1.81 7.69 -3.23
C PRO A 112 0.59 7.58 -4.16
N VAL A 113 0.75 7.97 -5.42
CA VAL A 113 -0.27 7.84 -6.45
C VAL A 113 0.22 6.86 -7.51
N LEU A 114 -0.48 5.74 -7.65
CA LEU A 114 -0.32 4.81 -8.77
C LEU A 114 -1.46 5.08 -9.76
N PHE A 115 -1.19 5.05 -11.07
CA PHE A 115 -2.23 5.29 -12.07
C PHE A 115 -2.23 4.22 -13.17
N SER A 116 -3.39 4.02 -13.78
CA SER A 116 -3.58 3.15 -14.95
C SER A 116 -4.64 3.73 -15.88
N ALA A 117 -4.71 3.20 -17.10
CA ALA A 117 -5.56 3.71 -18.18
C ALA A 117 -5.35 5.21 -18.47
N VAL A 118 -4.11 5.69 -18.32
CA VAL A 118 -3.67 7.05 -18.67
C VAL A 118 -2.96 7.00 -20.02
N THR A 119 -3.46 7.75 -21.00
CA THR A 119 -2.96 7.70 -22.38
C THR A 119 -1.59 8.36 -22.56
N ASP A 120 -1.39 9.56 -21.99
CA ASP A 120 -0.13 10.31 -22.07
C ASP A 120 0.20 10.93 -20.70
N PRO A 121 0.97 10.24 -19.84
CA PRO A 121 1.25 10.68 -18.48
C PRO A 121 2.19 11.88 -18.39
N VAL A 122 2.91 12.23 -19.46
CA VAL A 122 3.82 13.40 -19.45
C VAL A 122 3.05 14.70 -19.61
N LYS A 123 1.94 14.67 -20.33
CA LYS A 123 1.03 15.82 -20.52
C LYS A 123 -0.16 15.84 -19.56
N SER A 124 -0.26 14.82 -18.70
CA SER A 124 -1.33 14.71 -17.71
C SER A 124 -1.04 15.62 -16.52
#